data_AF-A0A0F8YPU9-F1
#
_entry.id   AF-A0A0F8YPU9-F1
#
_cell.length_a   1.000
_cell.length_b   1.000
_cell.length_c   1.000
_cell.angle_alpha   90.00
_cell.angle_beta   90.00
_cell.angle_gamma   90.00
#
_symmetry.space_group_name_H-M   'P 1'
#
loop_
_entity.id
_entity.type
_entity.pdbx_description
1 polymer ?
#
loop_
_entity_poly.entity_id
_entity_poly.type
_entity_poly.pdbx_seq_one_letter_code
_entity_poly.pdbx_strand_id
1 'polypeptide(L)'
;MSNLFFDIETIPDQREGALQDHVDNIAAPARYKKAESIQKWIEENGPDAAVEEWKKTALRGIAGQIVSIAWAFDDLPITGEIDATTKHNGEELLLCAFFEAIYRQHKSGEGKYQEITWIGHNCIDFDIRFLYQRAAILGIKPEF
;
A
#
# COMPACT_ATOMS: atom_id res chain seq x y z
N MET A 1 12.27 -15.88 19.44
CA MET A 1 11.22 -15.66 18.43
C MET A 1 10.29 -14.61 19.03
N SER A 2 10.08 -13.50 18.34
CA SER A 2 9.22 -12.40 18.80
C SER A 2 8.02 -12.30 17.86
N ASN A 3 6.84 -12.04 18.40
CA ASN A 3 5.62 -11.84 17.63
C ASN A 3 5.51 -10.38 17.22
N LEU A 4 5.42 -10.12 15.92
CA LEU A 4 5.14 -8.80 15.37
C LEU A 4 3.67 -8.75 14.93
N PHE A 5 2.86 -8.01 15.68
CA PHE A 5 1.50 -7.68 15.28
C PHE A 5 1.54 -6.39 14.47
N PHE A 6 0.93 -6.37 13.29
CA PHE A 6 0.92 -5.16 12.47
C PHE A 6 -0.25 -5.13 11.48
N ASP A 7 -0.56 -3.93 11.01
CA ASP A 7 -1.60 -3.65 10.00
C ASP A 7 -1.25 -2.35 9.26
N ILE A 8 -1.62 -2.24 7.98
CA ILE A 8 -1.38 -1.03 7.16
C ILE A 8 -2.67 -0.48 6.56
N GLU A 9 -2.70 0.84 6.37
CA GLU A 9 -3.75 1.51 5.60
C GLU A 9 -3.17 2.13 4.34
N THR A 10 -3.92 2.00 3.25
CA THR A 10 -3.47 2.37 1.90
C THR A 10 -4.49 3.24 1.19
N ILE A 11 -4.00 4.16 0.37
CA ILE A 11 -4.81 4.99 -0.52
C ILE A 11 -4.47 4.69 -1.99
N PRO A 12 -5.33 5.12 -2.93
CA PRO A 12 -5.09 4.95 -4.36
C PRO A 12 -3.79 5.61 -4.82
N ASP A 13 -3.39 5.30 -6.05
CA ASP A 13 -2.22 5.88 -6.71
C ASP A 13 -2.24 7.42 -6.68
N GLN A 14 -1.23 8.01 -6.05
CA GLN A 14 -1.08 9.46 -5.88
C GLN A 14 -0.13 10.11 -6.89
N ARG A 15 0.37 9.36 -7.90
CA ARG A 15 1.23 9.94 -8.94
C ARG A 15 0.46 11.03 -9.69
N GLU A 16 1.17 12.09 -10.06
CA GLU A 16 0.60 13.16 -10.88
C GLU A 16 0.00 12.58 -12.17
N GLY A 17 -1.27 12.89 -12.44
CA GLY A 17 -1.99 12.37 -13.61
C GLY A 17 -2.61 10.99 -13.45
N ALA A 18 -2.38 10.24 -12.35
CA ALA A 18 -2.86 8.85 -12.22
C ALA A 18 -4.38 8.71 -12.42
N LEU A 19 -5.19 9.58 -11.80
CA LEU A 19 -6.64 9.56 -12.01
C LEU A 19 -7.01 9.93 -13.46
N GLN A 20 -6.31 10.90 -14.06
CA GLN A 20 -6.57 11.31 -15.44
C GLN A 20 -6.25 10.17 -16.41
N ASP A 21 -5.16 9.41 -16.18
CA ASP A 21 -4.83 8.22 -16.96
C ASP A 21 -5.98 7.19 -16.93
N HIS A 22 -6.62 7.02 -15.78
CA HIS A 22 -7.80 6.14 -15.68
C HIS A 22 -9.02 6.70 -16.45
N VAL A 23 -9.24 8.01 -16.41
CA VAL A 23 -10.32 8.68 -17.16
C VAL A 23 -10.10 8.53 -18.67
N ASP A 24 -8.87 8.73 -19.14
CA ASP A 24 -8.53 8.71 -20.57
C ASP A 24 -8.56 7.29 -21.16
N ASN A 25 -8.33 6.26 -20.34
CA ASN A 25 -8.23 4.87 -20.77
C ASN A 25 -9.44 4.01 -20.37
N ILE A 26 -10.50 4.59 -19.79
CA ILE A 26 -11.65 3.81 -19.34
C ILE A 26 -12.37 3.14 -20.52
N ALA A 27 -12.65 1.85 -20.37
CA ALA A 27 -13.35 1.06 -21.38
C ALA A 27 -14.77 0.71 -20.91
N ALA A 28 -15.72 0.75 -21.84
CA ALA A 28 -17.05 0.25 -21.58
C ALA A 28 -17.05 -1.26 -21.28
N PRO A 29 -17.96 -1.75 -20.43
CA PRO A 29 -18.09 -3.18 -20.16
C PRO A 29 -18.28 -3.99 -21.44
N ALA A 30 -17.67 -5.17 -21.50
CA ALA A 30 -17.63 -6.04 -22.69
C ALA A 30 -19.01 -6.45 -23.27
N ARG A 31 -20.11 -6.20 -22.54
CA ARG A 31 -21.48 -6.40 -23.01
C ARG A 31 -21.90 -5.40 -24.10
N TYR A 32 -21.32 -4.20 -24.12
CA TYR A 32 -21.59 -3.21 -25.15
C TYR A 32 -20.76 -3.53 -26.39
N LYS A 33 -21.43 -3.91 -27.48
CA LYS A 33 -20.77 -4.31 -28.74
C LYS A 33 -20.89 -3.27 -29.86
N LYS A 34 -21.88 -2.37 -29.76
CA LYS A 34 -22.12 -1.33 -30.75
C LYS A 34 -21.34 -0.07 -30.37
N ALA A 35 -20.66 0.55 -31.33
CA ALA A 35 -19.87 1.75 -31.12
C ALA A 35 -20.69 2.88 -30.47
N GLU A 36 -21.92 3.12 -30.94
CA GLU A 36 -22.82 4.14 -30.38
C GLU A 36 -23.15 3.88 -28.89
N SER A 37 -23.34 2.60 -28.52
CA SER A 37 -23.63 2.24 -27.13
C SER A 37 -22.42 2.33 -26.22
N ILE A 38 -21.22 2.06 -26.76
CA ILE A 38 -19.95 2.25 -26.05
C ILE A 38 -19.73 3.73 -25.79
N GLN A 39 -19.86 4.57 -26.83
CA GLN A 39 -19.69 6.01 -26.72
C GLN A 39 -20.65 6.60 -25.69
N LYS A 40 -21.94 6.26 -25.79
CA LYS A 40 -22.94 6.70 -24.83
C LYS A 40 -22.61 6.27 -23.40
N TRP A 41 -22.12 5.04 -23.20
CA TRP A 41 -21.74 4.57 -21.87
C TRP A 41 -20.54 5.36 -21.32
N ILE A 42 -19.53 5.62 -22.14
CA ILE A 42 -18.34 6.39 -21.75
C ILE A 42 -18.74 7.82 -21.36
N GLU A 43 -19.61 8.47 -22.14
CA GLU A 43 -20.09 9.82 -21.85
C GLU A 43 -20.88 9.89 -20.53
N GLU A 44 -21.75 8.91 -20.28
CA GLU A 44 -22.65 8.92 -19.12
C GLU A 44 -22.01 8.35 -17.84
N ASN A 45 -21.08 7.39 -17.94
CA ASN A 45 -20.59 6.60 -16.81
C ASN A 45 -19.06 6.55 -16.72
N GLY A 46 -18.35 6.92 -17.79
CA GLY A 46 -16.89 6.79 -17.89
C GLY A 46 -16.14 7.48 -16.75
N PRO A 47 -16.43 8.76 -16.42
CA PRO A 47 -15.74 9.46 -15.34
C PRO A 47 -15.87 8.76 -13.97
N ASP A 48 -17.08 8.35 -13.59
CA ASP A 48 -17.31 7.67 -12.31
C ASP A 48 -16.68 6.28 -12.29
N ALA A 49 -16.78 5.53 -13.40
CA ALA A 49 -16.14 4.23 -13.53
C ALA A 49 -14.61 4.33 -13.44
N ALA A 50 -14.02 5.38 -14.02
CA ALA A 50 -12.59 5.65 -13.91
C ALA A 50 -12.16 5.94 -12.47
N VAL A 51 -12.95 6.71 -11.71
CA VAL A 51 -12.70 6.94 -10.27
C VAL A 51 -12.74 5.62 -9.50
N GLU A 52 -13.69 4.74 -9.78
CA GLU A 52 -13.77 3.43 -9.12
C GLU A 52 -12.61 2.50 -9.49
N GLU A 53 -12.16 2.49 -10.75
CA GLU A 53 -10.94 1.75 -11.14
C GLU A 53 -9.67 2.34 -10.52
N TRP A 54 -9.57 3.66 -10.45
CA TRP A 54 -8.47 4.33 -9.74
C TRP A 54 -8.48 3.95 -8.26
N LYS A 55 -9.63 3.95 -7.57
CA LYS A 55 -9.73 3.54 -6.16
C LYS A 55 -9.19 2.14 -5.90
N LYS A 56 -9.39 1.20 -6.83
CA LYS A 56 -8.88 -0.19 -6.70
C LYS A 56 -7.35 -0.26 -6.68
N THR A 57 -6.65 0.75 -7.16
CA THR A 57 -5.19 0.82 -7.06
C THR A 57 -4.70 0.89 -5.62
N ALA A 58 -5.55 1.32 -4.67
CA ALA A 58 -5.25 1.26 -3.24
C ALA A 58 -4.91 -0.16 -2.76
N LEU A 59 -5.42 -1.19 -3.44
CA LEU A 59 -5.17 -2.59 -3.09
C LEU A 59 -3.93 -3.20 -3.81
N ARG A 60 -3.14 -2.37 -4.51
CA ARG A 60 -2.01 -2.81 -5.33
C ARG A 60 -0.74 -2.07 -4.94
N GLY A 61 0.21 -2.74 -4.27
CA GLY A 61 1.46 -2.11 -3.83
C GLY A 61 2.29 -1.50 -4.96
N ILE A 62 2.19 -2.02 -6.18
CA ILE A 62 2.88 -1.41 -7.33
C ILE A 62 2.33 -0.02 -7.75
N ALA A 63 1.17 0.40 -7.24
CA ALA A 63 0.50 1.65 -7.64
C ALA A 63 0.03 2.48 -6.43
N GLY A 64 -0.70 1.88 -5.51
CA GLY A 64 -1.19 2.54 -4.29
C GLY A 64 -0.07 2.99 -3.35
N GLN A 65 -0.45 3.75 -2.33
CA GLN A 65 0.46 4.34 -1.35
C GLN A 65 0.04 3.94 0.07
N ILE A 66 1.01 3.63 0.93
CA ILE A 66 0.78 3.42 2.37
C ILE A 66 0.67 4.78 3.06
N VAL A 67 -0.36 4.96 3.90
CA VAL A 67 -0.60 6.19 4.67
C VAL A 67 -0.55 6.00 6.16
N SER A 68 -0.72 4.78 6.66
CA SER A 68 -0.45 4.49 8.06
C SER A 68 0.02 3.06 8.24
N ILE A 69 0.81 2.85 9.29
CA ILE A 69 1.20 1.53 9.78
C ILE A 69 1.15 1.54 11.30
N ALA A 70 0.54 0.52 11.87
CA ALA A 70 0.54 0.31 13.31
C ALA A 70 1.18 -1.05 13.61
N TRP A 71 1.94 -1.12 14.71
CA TRP A 71 2.60 -2.36 15.10
C TRP A 71 2.83 -2.48 16.61
N ALA A 72 3.00 -3.71 17.07
CA ALA A 72 3.43 -4.04 18.42
C ALA A 72 4.29 -5.31 18.40
N PHE A 73 5.28 -5.36 19.30
CA PHE A 73 6.08 -6.57 19.52
C PHE A 73 5.64 -7.24 20.82
N ASP A 74 5.28 -8.52 20.75
CA ASP A 74 4.84 -9.30 21.90
C ASP A 74 3.79 -8.54 22.74
N ASP A 75 4.09 -8.26 24.02
CA ASP A 75 3.23 -7.51 24.95
C ASP A 75 3.62 -6.03 25.09
N LEU A 76 4.47 -5.49 24.20
CA LEU A 76 4.87 -4.09 24.22
C LEU A 76 3.74 -3.16 23.74
N PRO A 77 3.76 -1.87 24.15
CA PRO A 77 2.79 -0.89 23.68
C PRO A 77 2.75 -0.76 22.15
N ILE A 78 1.56 -0.53 21.62
CA ILE A 78 1.34 -0.27 20.18
C ILE A 78 2.02 1.05 19.80
N THR A 79 2.75 1.02 18.69
CA THR A 79 3.29 2.20 18.01
C THR A 79 2.60 2.33 16.66
N GLY A 80 2.47 3.55 16.15
CA GLY A 80 1.94 3.76 14.81
C GLY A 80 2.44 5.05 14.19
N GLU A 81 2.59 5.03 12.87
CA GLU A 81 3.06 6.14 12.05
C GLU A 81 2.01 6.46 11.00
N ILE A 82 1.85 7.74 10.69
CA ILE A 82 0.86 8.25 9.73
C ILE A 82 1.54 9.26 8.81
N ASP A 83 1.41 9.07 7.50
CA ASP A 83 1.70 10.11 6.51
C ASP A 83 0.53 11.11 6.48
N ALA A 84 0.63 12.14 7.31
CA ALA A 84 -0.38 13.20 7.41
C ALA A 84 -0.37 14.16 6.20
N THR A 85 0.60 14.05 5.30
CA THR A 85 0.81 15.05 4.23
C THR A 85 0.36 14.57 2.87
N THR A 86 0.32 13.24 2.66
CA THR A 86 0.15 12.58 1.36
C THR A 86 1.03 13.19 0.24
N LYS A 87 2.13 13.83 0.62
CA LYS A 87 3.08 14.56 -0.23
C LYS A 87 4.49 14.06 0.04
N HIS A 88 5.38 14.33 -0.91
CA HIS A 88 6.74 13.78 -1.02
C HIS A 88 7.44 13.52 0.32
N ASN A 89 7.90 12.28 0.49
CA ASN A 89 8.66 11.66 1.61
C ASN A 89 7.87 11.09 2.80
N GLY A 90 6.57 11.32 2.93
CA GLY A 90 5.79 10.79 4.07
C GLY A 90 5.77 9.27 4.15
N GLU A 91 5.46 8.59 3.05
CA GLU A 91 5.51 7.11 2.96
C GLU A 91 6.92 6.55 3.24
N GLU A 92 7.97 7.21 2.77
CA GLU A 92 9.36 6.79 3.00
C GLU A 92 9.73 6.84 4.48
N LEU A 93 9.39 7.95 5.17
CA LEU A 93 9.64 8.11 6.60
C LEU A 93 8.89 7.06 7.43
N LEU A 94 7.62 6.81 7.07
CA LEU A 94 6.78 5.80 7.70
C LEU A 94 7.39 4.39 7.56
N LEU A 95 7.81 4.02 6.34
CA LEU A 95 8.45 2.72 6.10
C LEU A 95 9.80 2.59 6.81
N CYS A 96 10.60 3.65 6.81
CA CYS A 96 11.87 3.68 7.54
C CYS A 96 11.66 3.47 9.04
N ALA A 97 10.68 4.15 9.64
CA ALA A 97 10.37 4.01 11.07
C ALA A 97 9.96 2.57 11.43
N PHE A 98 9.09 1.97 10.61
CA PHE A 98 8.65 0.59 10.81
C PHE A 98 9.80 -0.41 10.67
N PHE A 99 10.59 -0.33 9.59
CA PHE A 99 11.72 -1.22 9.38
C PHE A 99 12.84 -1.02 10.40
N GLU A 100 13.07 0.21 10.86
CA GLU A 100 14.02 0.47 11.94
C GLU A 100 13.56 -0.18 13.26
N ALA A 101 12.26 -0.14 13.58
CA ALA A 101 11.71 -0.82 14.74
C ALA A 101 11.93 -2.34 14.68
N ILE A 102 11.68 -2.94 13.50
CA ILE A 102 11.96 -4.37 13.22
C ILE A 102 13.44 -4.68 13.38
N TYR A 103 14.32 -3.89 12.77
CA TYR A 103 15.77 -4.05 12.86
C TYR A 103 16.29 -4.01 14.31
N ARG A 104 15.80 -3.04 15.09
CA ARG A 104 16.16 -2.89 16.52
C ARG A 104 15.72 -4.10 17.33
N GLN A 105 14.53 -4.65 17.05
CA GLN A 105 14.04 -5.87 17.70
C GLN A 105 14.86 -7.10 17.29
N HIS A 106 15.20 -7.23 16.00
CA HIS A 106 16.05 -8.31 15.47
C HIS A 106 17.46 -8.31 16.06
N LYS A 107 18.05 -7.12 16.35
CA LYS A 107 19.45 -6.96 16.81
C LYS A 107 19.60 -6.72 18.31
N SER A 108 18.77 -7.34 19.15
CA SER A 108 18.95 -7.24 20.61
C SER A 108 20.26 -7.93 21.08
N GLY A 109 21.24 -7.11 21.45
CA GLY A 109 22.28 -7.40 22.45
C GLY A 109 23.49 -8.25 22.05
N GLU A 110 23.35 -9.28 21.20
CA GLU A 110 24.42 -10.31 21.06
C GLU A 110 24.73 -10.74 19.61
N GLY A 111 24.37 -9.94 18.61
CA GLY A 111 24.70 -10.24 17.20
C GLY A 111 23.98 -11.46 16.61
N LYS A 112 22.97 -12.00 17.31
CA LYS A 112 22.07 -13.05 16.80
C LYS A 112 20.78 -12.40 16.31
N TYR A 113 20.40 -12.71 15.08
CA TYR A 113 19.10 -12.34 14.55
C TYR A 113 18.02 -13.15 15.27
N GLN A 114 17.07 -12.46 15.91
CA GLN A 114 15.88 -13.13 16.42
C GLN A 114 14.91 -13.45 15.27
N GLU A 115 14.30 -14.63 15.26
CA GLU A 115 13.19 -14.91 14.34
C GLU A 115 11.95 -14.09 14.72
N ILE A 116 11.26 -13.52 13.73
CA ILE A 116 9.99 -12.80 13.92
C ILE A 116 8.84 -13.60 13.31
N THR A 117 7.77 -13.75 14.08
CA THR A 117 6.49 -14.26 13.59
C THR A 117 5.62 -13.07 13.21
N TRP A 118 5.28 -12.96 11.93
CA TRP A 118 4.43 -11.90 11.40
C TRP A 118 2.96 -12.25 11.63
N ILE A 119 2.23 -11.36 12.30
CA ILE A 119 0.83 -11.56 12.68
C ILE A 119 0.02 -10.36 12.22
N GLY A 120 -0.97 -10.61 11.37
CA GLY A 120 -1.89 -9.61 10.84
C GLY A 120 -2.99 -10.27 10.02
N HIS A 121 -4.06 -9.54 9.72
CA HIS A 121 -5.16 -10.07 8.94
C HIS A 121 -4.78 -10.13 7.47
N ASN A 122 -4.76 -11.33 6.87
CA ASN A 122 -4.38 -11.52 5.45
C ASN A 122 -2.97 -10.96 5.10
N CYS A 123 -2.08 -10.88 6.09
CA CYS A 123 -0.81 -10.15 5.96
C CYS A 123 0.14 -10.69 4.89
N ILE A 124 0.13 -11.99 4.60
CA ILE A 124 0.97 -12.58 3.55
C ILE A 124 0.52 -12.10 2.17
N ASP A 125 -0.78 -12.18 1.90
CA ASP A 125 -1.36 -11.86 0.58
C ASP A 125 -1.67 -10.38 0.40
N PHE A 126 -1.60 -9.57 1.45
CA PHE A 126 -1.81 -8.13 1.38
C PHE A 126 -0.61 -7.37 1.91
N ASP A 127 -0.52 -7.20 3.23
CA ASP A 127 0.38 -6.23 3.88
C ASP A 127 1.86 -6.45 3.55
N ILE A 128 2.39 -7.66 3.76
CA ILE A 128 3.79 -8.01 3.51
C ILE A 128 4.13 -7.82 2.02
N ARG A 129 3.25 -8.28 1.13
CA ARG A 129 3.42 -8.11 -0.32
C ARG A 129 3.41 -6.62 -0.69
N PHE A 130 2.53 -5.84 -0.09
CA PHE A 130 2.42 -4.40 -0.34
C PHE A 130 3.68 -3.67 0.13
N LEU A 131 4.10 -3.91 1.39
CA LEU A 131 5.33 -3.37 1.98
C LEU A 131 6.56 -3.66 1.11
N TYR A 132 6.71 -4.91 0.65
CA TYR A 132 7.81 -5.30 -0.24
C TYR A 132 7.81 -4.48 -1.54
N GLN A 133 6.66 -4.36 -2.20
CA GLN A 133 6.54 -3.62 -3.45
C GLN A 133 6.83 -2.12 -3.27
N ARG A 134 6.32 -1.51 -2.20
CA ARG A 134 6.58 -0.10 -1.88
C ARG A 134 8.03 0.16 -1.53
N ALA A 135 8.62 -0.69 -0.69
CA ALA A 135 10.04 -0.61 -0.35
C ALA A 135 10.91 -0.69 -1.62
N ALA A 136 10.62 -1.61 -2.53
CA ALA A 136 11.34 -1.72 -3.80
C ALA A 136 11.20 -0.48 -4.69
N ILE A 137 10.00 0.10 -4.80
CA ILE A 137 9.74 1.31 -5.60
C ILE A 137 10.47 2.52 -5.02
N LEU A 138 10.52 2.64 -3.69
CA LEU A 138 11.16 3.76 -2.98
C LEU A 138 12.66 3.54 -2.76
N GLY A 139 13.21 2.38 -3.12
CA GLY A 139 14.62 2.05 -2.90
C GLY A 139 14.98 1.82 -1.43
N ILE A 140 13.99 1.50 -0.59
CA ILE A 140 14.17 1.18 0.83
C ILE A 140 14.45 -0.31 0.97
N LYS A 141 15.45 -0.68 1.77
CA LYS A 141 15.74 -2.09 2.06
C LYS A 141 14.77 -2.61 3.15
N PRO A 142 13.93 -3.61 2.87
CA PRO A 142 13.09 -4.22 3.88
C PRO A 142 13.90 -5.07 4.88
N GLU A 143 13.40 -5.21 6.10
CA GLU A 143 14.04 -5.94 7.21
C GLU A 143 13.39 -7.31 7.47
N PHE A 144 13.00 -8.01 6.40
CA PHE A 144 12.45 -9.38 6.43
C PHE A 144 13.08 -10.27 5.35
#